data_AF-A0A355QC63-F1
#
_entry.id   AF-A0A355QC63-F1
#
_cell.length_a   1.000
_cell.length_b   1.000
_cell.length_c   1.000
_cell.angle_alpha   90.00
_cell.angle_beta   90.00
_cell.angle_gamma   90.00
#
_symmetry.space_group_name_H-M   'P 1'
#
loop_
_entity.id
_entity.type
_entity.pdbx_description
1 polymer ?
#
loop_
_entity_poly.entity_id
_entity_poly.type
_entity_poly.pdbx_seq_one_letter_code
_entity_poly.pdbx_strand_id
1 'polypeptide(L)'
;MTPTARPVDVGSGRPTTDLPLLLADLHLAHLPGDVVGIRLDPVPDVGWTLERAGDLLVGAGFVPDTVSWWDTARVEAVATRIRSLPDTVAPDIRLLVVGLNPSPTSSDTAIGYCRGGNRFWPAVLEAGLASVDRDPRHALHRHGLGMTDLVRRTTSRADEVDSGEYRAGAERVERLVAWLRPRAVCFVGLGGWRTVVDRQAIAGVQDRTFGGRPVYLMPHTSGLNAHSRLTDLVEHLREAGRLANRG
;
A
#
# COMPACT_ATOMS: atom_id res chain seq x y z
N MET A 1 -9.56 -29.07 -19.64
CA MET A 1 -8.72 -28.92 -18.43
C MET A 1 -7.35 -28.46 -18.87
N THR A 2 -7.09 -27.16 -18.80
CA THR A 2 -5.73 -26.65 -19.03
C THR A 2 -4.87 -27.13 -17.86
N PRO A 3 -3.72 -27.77 -18.08
CA PRO A 3 -2.87 -28.21 -16.98
C PRO A 3 -2.49 -26.98 -16.16
N THR A 4 -2.95 -26.93 -14.90
CA THR A 4 -2.61 -25.85 -13.97
C THR A 4 -1.11 -25.88 -13.78
N ALA A 5 -0.42 -24.84 -14.25
CA ALA A 5 1.01 -24.66 -14.03
C ALA A 5 1.32 -24.85 -12.53
N ARG A 6 2.46 -25.47 -12.23
CA ARG A 6 2.92 -25.66 -10.86
C ARG A 6 2.91 -24.31 -10.13
N PRO A 7 2.36 -24.22 -8.91
CA PRO A 7 2.32 -22.95 -8.18
C PRO A 7 3.73 -22.41 -7.92
N VAL A 8 3.86 -21.09 -7.95
CA VAL A 8 5.09 -20.38 -7.60
C VAL A 8 5.21 -20.32 -6.09
N ASP A 9 6.28 -20.90 -5.54
CA ASP A 9 6.57 -20.83 -4.12
C ASP A 9 7.14 -19.43 -3.77
N VAL A 10 6.56 -18.76 -2.78
CA VAL A 10 6.92 -17.40 -2.35
C VAL A 10 7.19 -17.39 -0.85
N GLY A 11 8.38 -16.93 -0.46
CA GLY A 11 8.73 -16.73 0.95
C GLY A 11 9.36 -17.92 1.66
N SER A 12 9.74 -19.00 0.95
CA SER A 12 10.36 -20.20 1.56
C SER A 12 11.49 -19.86 2.54
N GLY A 13 11.26 -20.20 3.82
CA GLY A 13 12.22 -19.96 4.91
C GLY A 13 12.39 -18.49 5.31
N ARG A 14 11.55 -17.58 4.80
CA ARG A 14 11.55 -16.14 5.12
C ARG A 14 10.45 -15.82 6.15
N PRO A 15 10.60 -14.79 6.99
CA PRO A 15 9.51 -14.34 7.83
C PRO A 15 8.33 -13.86 6.98
N THR A 16 7.11 -13.95 7.52
CA THR A 16 5.87 -13.43 6.90
C THR A 16 5.99 -11.97 6.46
N THR A 17 6.80 -11.17 7.15
CA THR A 17 7.02 -9.75 6.86
C THR A 17 7.82 -9.48 5.59
N ASP A 18 8.48 -10.50 5.01
CA ASP A 18 9.16 -10.38 3.71
C ASP A 18 8.17 -10.56 2.54
N LEU A 19 7.03 -11.20 2.78
CA LEU A 19 6.05 -11.53 1.74
C LEU A 19 5.56 -10.32 0.92
N PRO A 20 5.30 -9.12 1.49
CA PRO A 20 4.85 -7.98 0.68
C PRO A 20 5.78 -7.64 -0.49
N LEU A 21 7.10 -7.56 -0.25
CA LEU A 21 8.06 -7.23 -1.30
C LEU A 21 8.32 -8.40 -2.26
N LEU A 22 8.24 -9.64 -1.77
CA LEU A 22 8.35 -10.83 -2.62
C LEU A 22 7.13 -10.99 -3.54
N LEU A 23 5.94 -10.71 -3.04
CA LEU A 23 4.72 -10.69 -3.84
C LEU A 23 4.69 -9.49 -4.79
N ALA A 24 5.29 -8.35 -4.42
CA ALA A 24 5.52 -7.25 -5.35
C ALA A 24 6.45 -7.68 -6.51
N ASP A 25 7.50 -8.46 -6.23
CA ASP A 25 8.35 -9.01 -7.28
C ASP A 25 7.59 -10.00 -8.18
N LEU A 26 6.74 -10.84 -7.59
CA LEU A 26 5.84 -11.72 -8.35
C LEU A 26 4.87 -10.94 -9.24
N HIS A 27 4.30 -9.85 -8.72
CA HIS A 27 3.43 -8.94 -9.47
C HIS A 27 4.12 -8.37 -10.71
N LEU A 28 5.39 -7.97 -10.58
CA LEU A 28 6.19 -7.40 -11.68
C LEU A 28 6.62 -8.45 -12.72
N ALA A 29 6.65 -9.72 -12.32
CA ALA A 29 6.95 -10.83 -13.22
C ALA A 29 5.75 -11.30 -14.07
N HIS A 30 4.55 -10.76 -13.84
CA HIS A 30 3.30 -11.17 -14.50
C HIS A 30 2.56 -9.98 -15.12
N LEU A 31 1.75 -10.26 -16.15
CA LEU A 31 0.94 -9.27 -16.84
C LEU A 31 -0.48 -9.20 -16.24
N PRO A 32 -1.16 -8.04 -16.32
CA PRO A 32 -2.58 -7.97 -15.98
C PRO A 32 -3.40 -9.01 -16.77
N GLY A 33 -4.22 -9.78 -16.06
CA GLY A 33 -5.03 -10.87 -16.60
C GLY A 33 -4.44 -12.26 -16.39
N ASP A 34 -3.15 -12.38 -16.04
CA ASP A 34 -2.54 -13.67 -15.75
C ASP A 34 -3.18 -14.31 -14.51
N VAL A 35 -3.55 -15.59 -14.64
CA VAL A 35 -4.01 -16.43 -13.53
C VAL A 35 -2.80 -17.22 -13.02
N VAL A 36 -2.45 -17.00 -11.75
CA VAL A 36 -1.22 -17.53 -11.16
C VAL A 36 -1.59 -18.44 -9.99
N GLY A 37 -1.04 -19.66 -9.99
CA GLY A 37 -0.99 -20.50 -8.80
C GLY A 37 0.15 -20.03 -7.90
N ILE A 38 -0.13 -19.74 -6.64
CA ILE A 38 0.81 -19.17 -5.68
C ILE A 38 0.81 -20.04 -4.43
N ARG A 39 1.99 -20.41 -3.94
CA ARG A 39 2.16 -21.03 -2.62
C ARG A 39 2.95 -20.09 -1.72
N LEU A 40 2.30 -19.55 -0.70
CA LEU A 40 2.96 -18.79 0.35
C LEU A 40 3.57 -19.77 1.35
N ASP A 41 4.89 -19.72 1.49
CA ASP A 41 5.70 -20.60 2.32
C ASP A 41 6.58 -19.85 3.33
N PRO A 42 6.03 -18.89 4.11
CA PRO A 42 6.83 -18.20 5.12
C PRO A 42 7.11 -19.12 6.32
N VAL A 43 8.08 -18.72 7.15
CA VAL A 43 8.13 -19.13 8.56
C VAL A 43 6.96 -18.45 9.28
N PRO A 44 5.92 -19.19 9.72
CA PRO A 44 4.70 -18.58 10.22
C PRO A 44 4.92 -17.90 11.58
N ASP A 45 4.37 -16.69 11.72
CA ASP A 45 4.26 -16.00 13.01
C ASP A 45 2.87 -16.22 13.64
N VAL A 46 2.70 -15.77 14.90
CA VAL A 46 1.45 -15.95 15.67
C VAL A 46 0.18 -15.42 14.99
N GLY A 47 0.31 -14.46 14.09
CA GLY A 47 -0.79 -13.87 13.34
C GLY A 47 -0.91 -14.37 11.90
N TRP A 48 -0.19 -15.42 11.51
CA TRP A 48 -0.33 -16.02 10.18
C TRP A 48 -1.68 -16.72 10.03
N THR A 49 -2.50 -16.23 9.11
CA THR A 49 -3.87 -16.72 8.86
C THR A 49 -4.18 -16.67 7.36
N LEU A 50 -5.26 -17.34 6.93
CA LEU A 50 -5.77 -17.21 5.56
C LEU A 50 -6.19 -15.77 5.24
N GLU A 51 -6.71 -15.02 6.22
CA GLU A 51 -7.05 -13.61 6.05
C GLU A 51 -5.79 -12.79 5.77
N ARG A 52 -4.71 -12.97 6.55
CA ARG A 52 -3.44 -12.28 6.30
C ARG A 52 -2.86 -12.67 4.93
N ALA A 53 -2.91 -13.94 4.55
CA ALA A 53 -2.49 -14.39 3.23
C ALA A 53 -3.29 -13.71 2.10
N GLY A 54 -4.62 -13.66 2.23
CA GLY A 54 -5.51 -12.97 1.29
C GLY A 54 -5.23 -11.47 1.19
N ASP A 55 -5.07 -10.80 2.33
CA ASP A 55 -4.75 -9.37 2.39
C ASP A 55 -3.42 -9.03 1.70
N LEU A 56 -2.41 -9.90 1.84
CA LEU A 56 -1.11 -9.75 1.19
C LEU A 56 -1.20 -9.96 -0.33
N LEU A 57 -2.00 -10.92 -0.79
CA LEU A 57 -2.25 -11.12 -2.23
C LEU A 57 -2.95 -9.88 -2.83
N VAL A 58 -3.99 -9.38 -2.17
CA VAL A 58 -4.68 -8.13 -2.57
C VAL A 58 -3.71 -6.95 -2.54
N GLY A 59 -2.93 -6.82 -1.47
CA GLY A 59 -1.85 -5.83 -1.33
C GLY A 59 -0.78 -5.93 -2.42
N ALA A 60 -0.56 -7.09 -3.01
CA ALA A 60 0.34 -7.26 -4.14
C ALA A 60 -0.33 -7.04 -5.50
N GLY A 61 -1.64 -6.79 -5.57
CA GLY A 61 -2.35 -6.57 -6.83
C GLY A 61 -2.89 -7.84 -7.48
N PHE A 62 -3.19 -8.85 -6.67
CA PHE A 62 -3.88 -10.06 -7.11
C PHE A 62 -5.31 -10.08 -6.57
N VAL A 63 -6.25 -10.57 -7.38
CA VAL A 63 -7.60 -10.91 -6.94
C VAL A 63 -7.63 -12.42 -6.73
N PRO A 64 -7.67 -12.91 -5.48
CA PRO A 64 -7.67 -14.33 -5.20
C PRO A 64 -9.03 -14.95 -5.56
N ASP A 65 -8.99 -15.98 -6.40
CA ASP A 65 -10.13 -16.85 -6.69
C ASP A 65 -10.27 -17.92 -5.60
N THR A 66 -9.13 -18.40 -5.08
CA THR A 66 -9.06 -19.31 -3.93
C THR A 66 -7.93 -18.90 -2.98
N VAL A 67 -8.13 -19.11 -1.68
CA VAL A 67 -7.09 -19.03 -0.65
C VAL A 67 -7.38 -20.14 0.35
N SER A 68 -6.44 -21.08 0.51
CA SER A 68 -6.64 -22.24 1.37
C SER A 68 -5.33 -22.73 1.99
N TRP A 69 -5.42 -23.40 3.13
CA TRP A 69 -4.27 -24.07 3.71
C TRP A 69 -3.83 -25.21 2.81
N TRP A 70 -2.57 -25.21 2.39
CA TRP A 70 -1.93 -26.38 1.78
C TRP A 70 -1.57 -27.40 2.86
N ASP A 71 -1.05 -26.90 3.98
CA ASP A 71 -0.83 -27.66 5.22
C ASP A 71 -0.95 -26.71 6.42
N THR A 72 -0.38 -27.08 7.57
CA THR A 72 -0.46 -26.31 8.82
C THR A 72 0.28 -24.97 8.80
N ALA A 73 1.13 -24.70 7.81
CA ALA A 73 1.94 -23.48 7.73
C ALA A 73 1.84 -22.76 6.39
N ARG A 74 1.64 -23.51 5.30
CA ARG A 74 1.68 -22.99 3.93
C ARG A 74 0.28 -22.74 3.39
N VAL A 75 0.13 -21.66 2.64
CA VAL A 75 -1.12 -21.28 1.99
C VAL A 75 -0.97 -21.43 0.49
N GLU A 76 -1.94 -22.06 -0.15
CA GLU A 76 -2.05 -22.13 -1.61
C GLU A 76 -3.21 -21.26 -2.08
N ALA A 77 -2.99 -20.53 -3.17
CA ALA A 77 -3.95 -19.62 -3.78
C ALA A 77 -3.89 -19.73 -5.31
N VAL A 78 -5.04 -19.60 -5.95
CA VAL A 78 -5.14 -19.25 -7.36
C VAL A 78 -5.65 -17.81 -7.40
N ALA A 79 -4.93 -16.94 -8.10
CA ALA A 79 -5.27 -15.53 -8.13
C ALA A 79 -4.98 -14.89 -9.49
N THR A 80 -5.84 -13.95 -9.88
CA THR A 80 -5.69 -13.18 -11.12
C THR A 80 -4.94 -11.89 -10.86
N ARG A 81 -3.85 -11.62 -11.57
CA ARG A 81 -3.13 -10.34 -11.47
C ARG A 81 -3.96 -9.23 -12.12
N ILE A 82 -4.28 -8.17 -11.38
CA ILE A 82 -5.00 -7.00 -11.91
C ILE A 82 -4.07 -5.85 -12.23
N ARG A 83 -4.51 -4.92 -13.08
CA ARG A 83 -3.82 -3.64 -13.22
C ARG A 83 -3.90 -2.87 -11.91
N SER A 84 -2.74 -2.70 -11.28
CA SER A 84 -2.55 -2.07 -9.97
C SER A 84 -1.07 -1.69 -9.77
N LEU A 85 -0.74 -1.19 -8.57
CA LEU A 85 0.62 -0.88 -8.11
C LEU A 85 0.89 -1.63 -6.79
N PRO A 86 1.78 -2.64 -6.70
CA PRO A 86 1.95 -3.47 -5.49
C PRO A 86 2.38 -2.65 -4.27
N ASP A 87 2.02 -3.11 -3.07
CA ASP A 87 2.44 -2.47 -1.82
C ASP A 87 3.98 -2.45 -1.72
N THR A 88 4.52 -1.34 -1.24
CA THR A 88 5.95 -1.22 -0.89
C THR A 88 6.05 -1.05 0.62
N VAL A 89 6.00 -2.16 1.34
CA VAL A 89 5.96 -2.21 2.80
C VAL A 89 6.86 -3.33 3.34
N ALA A 90 7.41 -3.13 4.53
CA ALA A 90 8.29 -4.07 5.25
C ALA A 90 8.20 -3.76 6.76
N PRO A 91 8.93 -4.47 7.64
CA PRO A 91 9.09 -4.06 9.04
C PRO A 91 9.69 -2.65 9.21
N ASP A 92 9.60 -2.12 10.42
CA ASP A 92 10.25 -0.88 10.86
C ASP A 92 9.89 0.38 10.05
N ILE A 93 8.68 0.41 9.48
CA ILE A 93 8.16 1.60 8.80
C ILE A 93 8.05 2.77 9.78
N ARG A 94 8.70 3.88 9.44
CA ARG A 94 8.56 5.15 10.15
C ARG A 94 7.24 5.83 9.75
N LEU A 95 6.99 6.00 8.46
CA LEU A 95 5.79 6.63 7.94
C LEU A 95 5.19 5.77 6.83
N LEU A 96 3.97 5.28 7.02
CA LEU A 96 3.22 4.62 5.96
C LEU A 96 2.38 5.66 5.21
N VAL A 97 2.67 5.85 3.92
CA VAL A 97 1.85 6.67 3.03
C VAL A 97 0.73 5.82 2.45
N VAL A 98 -0.51 6.26 2.63
CA VAL A 98 -1.71 5.61 2.11
C VAL A 98 -2.37 6.52 1.08
N GLY A 99 -2.33 6.12 -0.18
CA GLY A 99 -3.08 6.79 -1.24
C GLY A 99 -4.50 6.23 -1.40
N LEU A 100 -5.23 6.77 -2.37
CA LEU A 100 -6.60 6.35 -2.66
C LEU A 100 -6.61 5.08 -3.51
N ASN A 101 -6.06 5.20 -4.72
CA ASN A 101 -5.94 4.13 -5.69
C ASN A 101 -4.92 4.53 -6.78
N PRO A 102 -4.31 3.56 -7.49
CA PRO A 102 -3.23 3.89 -8.41
C PRO A 102 -3.76 4.46 -9.73
N SER A 103 -3.02 5.43 -10.27
CA SER A 103 -3.24 5.91 -11.64
C SER A 103 -2.68 4.93 -12.68
N PRO A 104 -3.12 5.02 -13.96
CA PRO A 104 -2.55 4.25 -15.07
C PRO A 104 -1.02 4.29 -15.09
N THR A 105 -0.44 5.50 -15.06
CA THR A 105 1.02 5.69 -15.07
C THR A 105 1.70 5.03 -13.87
N SER A 106 1.14 5.15 -12.67
CA SER A 106 1.74 4.54 -11.47
C SER A 106 1.72 3.01 -11.56
N SER A 107 0.65 2.45 -12.12
CA SER A 107 0.46 1.00 -12.28
C SER A 107 1.41 0.42 -13.33
N ASP A 108 1.62 1.14 -14.43
CA ASP A 108 2.45 0.67 -15.54
C ASP A 108 3.96 0.83 -15.25
N THR A 109 4.33 1.76 -14.36
CA THR A 109 5.73 2.02 -13.97
C THR A 109 6.12 1.36 -12.65
N ALA A 110 5.15 0.82 -11.91
CA ALA A 110 5.31 0.34 -10.54
C ALA A 110 5.85 1.39 -9.56
N ILE A 111 5.62 2.68 -9.83
CA ILE A 111 6.05 3.79 -8.97
C ILE A 111 4.83 4.65 -8.64
N GLY A 112 4.45 4.68 -7.36
CA GLY A 112 3.40 5.56 -6.87
C GLY A 112 3.70 7.03 -7.14
N TYR A 113 2.68 7.83 -7.44
CA TYR A 113 2.80 9.28 -7.61
C TYR A 113 3.80 9.75 -8.68
N CYS A 114 4.17 8.90 -9.66
CA CYS A 114 5.24 9.17 -10.62
C CYS A 114 4.85 10.08 -11.81
N ARG A 115 3.54 10.31 -12.04
CA ARG A 115 3.05 11.07 -13.20
C ARG A 115 3.61 12.50 -13.20
N GLY A 116 4.04 12.97 -14.38
CA GLY A 116 4.42 14.36 -14.59
C GLY A 116 3.32 15.33 -14.10
N GLY A 117 3.70 16.23 -13.19
CA GLY A 117 2.78 17.16 -12.51
C GLY A 117 2.28 16.71 -11.14
N ASN A 118 2.49 15.45 -10.73
CA ASN A 118 2.32 15.07 -9.32
C ASN A 118 3.51 15.61 -8.50
N ARG A 119 3.22 16.22 -7.35
CA ARG A 119 4.20 16.91 -6.50
C ARG A 119 4.65 16.11 -5.29
N PHE A 120 4.20 14.86 -5.13
CA PHE A 120 4.59 14.01 -4.00
C PHE A 120 6.11 13.84 -3.92
N TRP A 121 6.75 13.38 -5.00
CA TRP A 121 8.18 13.11 -4.98
C TRP A 121 9.05 14.36 -4.76
N PRO A 122 8.83 15.50 -5.44
CA PRO A 122 9.49 16.75 -5.08
C PRO A 122 9.30 17.12 -3.60
N ALA A 123 8.07 17.00 -3.08
CA ALA A 123 7.76 17.38 -1.71
C ALA A 123 8.42 16.44 -0.67
N VAL A 124 8.43 15.13 -0.94
CA VAL A 124 8.96 14.13 0.00
C VAL A 124 10.49 14.16 0.07
N LEU A 125 11.15 14.52 -1.04
CA LEU A 125 12.58 14.80 -1.09
C LEU A 125 12.92 16.06 -0.27
N GLU A 126 12.21 17.17 -0.49
CA GLU A 126 12.44 18.43 0.23
C GLU A 126 12.07 18.35 1.72
N ALA A 127 11.11 17.48 2.07
CA ALA A 127 10.78 17.15 3.46
C ALA A 127 11.84 16.26 4.14
N GLY A 128 12.81 15.72 3.39
CA GLY A 128 13.83 14.80 3.91
C GLY A 128 13.28 13.43 4.31
N LEU A 129 12.15 13.02 3.73
CA LEU A 129 11.53 11.71 3.95
C LEU A 129 11.90 10.68 2.88
N ALA A 130 12.58 11.13 1.82
CA ALA A 130 13.26 10.29 0.85
C ALA A 130 14.53 11.03 0.36
N SER A 131 15.46 10.31 -0.27
CA SER A 131 16.69 10.91 -0.82
C SER A 131 16.96 10.57 -2.28
N VAL A 132 16.14 9.74 -2.89
CA VAL A 132 16.23 9.36 -4.31
C VAL A 132 14.85 9.56 -4.91
N ASP A 133 14.79 10.27 -6.03
CA ASP A 133 13.53 10.53 -6.73
C ASP A 133 12.95 9.22 -7.28
N ARG A 134 11.66 8.98 -7.04
CA ARG A 134 10.89 7.88 -7.63
C ARG A 134 11.46 6.48 -7.39
N ASP A 135 12.07 6.26 -6.24
CA ASP A 135 12.51 4.93 -5.79
C ASP A 135 11.82 4.54 -4.47
N PRO A 136 10.63 3.89 -4.54
CA PRO A 136 9.88 3.45 -3.37
C PRO A 136 10.66 2.47 -2.49
N ARG A 137 11.46 1.56 -3.07
CA ARG A 137 12.23 0.57 -2.30
C ARG A 137 13.36 1.27 -1.54
N HIS A 138 14.10 2.18 -2.18
CA HIS A 138 15.11 2.99 -1.48
C HIS A 138 14.47 3.85 -0.37
N ALA A 139 13.32 4.47 -0.64
CA ALA A 139 12.60 5.25 0.37
C ALA A 139 12.18 4.39 1.58
N LEU A 140 11.66 3.19 1.34
CA LEU A 140 11.32 2.24 2.39
C LEU A 140 12.56 1.83 3.20
N HIS A 141 13.59 1.31 2.54
CA HIS A 141 14.76 0.73 3.23
C HIS A 141 15.67 1.77 3.89
N ARG A 142 15.76 2.99 3.35
CA ARG A 142 16.67 4.03 3.88
C ARG A 142 15.99 5.05 4.77
N HIS A 143 14.70 5.30 4.57
CA HIS A 143 13.97 6.37 5.26
C HIS A 143 12.76 5.85 6.06
N GLY A 144 12.44 4.56 5.97
CA GLY A 144 11.26 3.98 6.60
C GLY A 144 9.96 4.51 6.00
N LEU A 145 9.97 4.92 4.73
CA LEU A 145 8.79 5.44 4.03
C LEU A 145 8.10 4.31 3.24
N GLY A 146 7.07 3.71 3.84
CA GLY A 146 6.24 2.70 3.18
C GLY A 146 5.14 3.31 2.33
N MET A 147 4.65 2.57 1.34
CA MET A 147 3.57 3.02 0.45
C MET A 147 2.53 1.92 0.19
N THR A 148 1.26 2.28 0.29
CA THR A 148 0.10 1.46 -0.09
C THR A 148 -1.03 2.36 -0.60
N ASP A 149 -2.07 1.75 -1.14
CA ASP A 149 -3.32 2.40 -1.52
C ASP A 149 -4.50 1.68 -0.86
N LEU A 150 -5.55 2.42 -0.51
CA LEU A 150 -6.81 1.83 -0.03
C LEU A 150 -7.38 0.85 -1.06
N VAL A 151 -7.50 1.30 -2.31
CA VAL A 151 -8.06 0.51 -3.40
C VAL A 151 -6.98 0.15 -4.40
N ARG A 152 -6.90 -1.14 -4.73
CA ARG A 152 -5.81 -1.69 -5.56
C ARG A 152 -6.06 -1.50 -7.05
N ARG A 153 -7.33 -1.47 -7.45
CA ARG A 153 -7.75 -1.35 -8.85
C ARG A 153 -7.33 0.00 -9.43
N THR A 154 -6.61 -0.02 -10.54
CA THR A 154 -6.28 1.17 -11.31
C THR A 154 -7.55 1.81 -11.90
N THR A 155 -7.72 3.12 -11.69
CA THR A 155 -8.75 3.91 -12.38
C THR A 155 -8.15 5.15 -13.00
N SER A 156 -8.79 5.68 -14.04
CA SER A 156 -8.32 6.94 -14.66
C SER A 156 -8.66 8.14 -13.78
N ARG A 157 -9.74 8.04 -13.01
CA ARG A 157 -10.24 9.06 -12.09
C ARG A 157 -10.62 8.45 -10.75
N ALA A 158 -10.33 9.18 -9.67
CA ALA A 158 -10.62 8.70 -8.31
C ALA A 158 -12.12 8.58 -8.02
N ASP A 159 -13.00 9.27 -8.75
CA ASP A 159 -14.46 9.19 -8.63
C ASP A 159 -15.06 7.89 -9.22
N GLU A 160 -14.25 7.06 -9.88
CA GLU A 160 -14.62 5.72 -10.35
C GLU A 160 -14.53 4.65 -9.25
N VAL A 161 -14.02 4.99 -8.07
CA VAL A 161 -13.91 4.09 -6.92
C VAL A 161 -15.13 4.26 -6.04
N ASP A 162 -15.85 3.16 -5.78
CA ASP A 162 -17.06 3.22 -4.97
C ASP A 162 -16.78 3.13 -3.46
N SER A 163 -17.80 3.46 -2.66
CA SER A 163 -17.69 3.46 -1.19
C SER A 163 -17.47 2.07 -0.57
N GLY A 164 -17.89 1.00 -1.26
CA GLY A 164 -17.67 -0.38 -0.86
C GLY A 164 -16.21 -0.78 -1.05
N GLU A 165 -15.61 -0.43 -2.19
CA GLU A 165 -14.17 -0.61 -2.44
C GLU A 165 -13.33 0.12 -1.40
N TYR A 166 -13.67 1.38 -1.07
CA TYR A 166 -12.95 2.11 -0.03
C TYR A 166 -13.07 1.45 1.35
N ARG A 167 -14.25 0.93 1.71
CA ARG A 167 -14.46 0.28 3.02
C ARG A 167 -13.64 -1.01 3.14
N ALA A 168 -13.73 -1.90 2.15
CA ALA A 168 -12.94 -3.13 2.11
C ALA A 168 -11.43 -2.83 2.10
N GLY A 169 -11.02 -1.81 1.32
CA GLY A 169 -9.65 -1.32 1.28
C GLY A 169 -9.15 -0.81 2.63
N ALA A 170 -9.97 -0.03 3.34
CA ALA A 170 -9.65 0.49 4.66
C ALA A 170 -9.48 -0.63 5.68
N GLU A 171 -10.37 -1.62 5.71
CA GLU A 171 -10.26 -2.78 6.60
C GLU A 171 -8.95 -3.56 6.37
N ARG A 172 -8.60 -3.82 5.11
CA ARG A 172 -7.32 -4.46 4.74
C ARG A 172 -6.12 -3.65 5.23
N VAL A 173 -6.09 -2.34 4.93
CA VAL A 173 -4.95 -1.49 5.32
C VAL A 173 -4.90 -1.31 6.84
N GLU A 174 -6.03 -1.31 7.54
CA GLU A 174 -6.07 -1.26 9.00
C GLU A 174 -5.43 -2.50 9.64
N ARG A 175 -5.72 -3.70 9.11
CA ARG A 175 -5.04 -4.94 9.52
C ARG A 175 -3.54 -4.92 9.18
N LEU A 176 -3.16 -4.41 8.00
CA LEU A 176 -1.75 -4.21 7.62
C LEU A 176 -1.02 -3.30 8.62
N VAL A 177 -1.65 -2.18 9.01
CA VAL A 177 -1.10 -1.23 9.98
C VAL A 177 -1.01 -1.82 11.38
N ALA A 178 -2.03 -2.57 11.82
CA ALA A 178 -1.99 -3.25 13.11
C ALA A 178 -0.87 -4.30 13.19
N TRP A 179 -0.56 -4.97 12.07
CA TRP A 179 0.50 -5.97 11.98
C TRP A 179 1.90 -5.36 11.86
N LEU A 180 2.13 -4.49 10.86
CA LEU A 180 3.45 -3.89 10.60
C LEU A 180 3.80 -2.76 11.56
N ARG A 181 2.81 -2.20 12.28
CA ARG A 181 2.96 -1.17 13.31
C ARG A 181 3.84 0.01 12.87
N PRO A 182 3.54 0.67 11.72
CA PRO A 182 4.29 1.85 11.30
C PRO A 182 4.20 2.96 12.36
N ARG A 183 5.26 3.76 12.56
CA ARG A 183 5.23 4.76 13.65
C ARG A 183 4.08 5.75 13.50
N ALA A 184 3.77 6.18 12.28
CA ALA A 184 2.55 6.91 11.93
C ALA A 184 2.04 6.53 10.52
N VAL A 185 0.79 6.89 10.25
CA VAL A 185 0.14 6.72 8.93
C VAL A 185 -0.21 8.09 8.36
N CYS A 186 0.14 8.33 7.10
CA CYS A 186 -0.19 9.56 6.37
C CYS A 186 -1.09 9.24 5.18
N PHE A 187 -2.34 9.71 5.22
CA PHE A 187 -3.23 9.59 4.07
C PHE A 187 -3.04 10.78 3.11
N VAL A 188 -2.82 10.48 1.84
CA VAL A 188 -2.68 11.48 0.78
C VAL A 188 -4.01 11.65 0.06
N GLY A 189 -4.65 12.79 0.29
CA GLY A 189 -6.00 13.07 -0.16
C GLY A 189 -7.04 12.65 0.88
N LEU A 190 -7.90 13.61 1.25
CA LEU A 190 -8.88 13.42 2.32
C LEU A 190 -10.08 12.55 1.90
N GLY A 191 -10.29 12.34 0.60
CA GLY A 191 -11.49 11.68 0.07
C GLY A 191 -11.73 10.29 0.66
N GLY A 192 -10.74 9.41 0.59
CA GLY A 192 -10.84 8.05 1.14
C GLY A 192 -11.15 8.04 2.63
N TRP A 193 -10.41 8.82 3.43
CA TRP A 193 -10.65 8.96 4.86
C TRP A 193 -12.05 9.51 5.18
N ARG A 194 -12.51 10.52 4.43
CA ARG A 194 -13.85 11.11 4.59
C ARG A 194 -14.96 10.15 4.22
N THR A 195 -14.71 9.23 3.29
CA THR A 195 -15.68 8.21 2.89
C THR A 195 -15.86 7.14 3.95
N VAL A 196 -14.79 6.71 4.63
CA VAL A 196 -14.81 5.50 5.48
C VAL A 196 -14.61 5.73 6.97
N VAL A 197 -14.05 6.89 7.37
CA VAL A 197 -13.70 7.16 8.77
C VAL A 197 -14.42 8.39 9.31
N ASP A 198 -14.17 9.56 8.74
CA ASP A 198 -14.73 10.83 9.24
C ASP A 198 -14.97 11.83 8.11
N ARG A 199 -16.26 12.00 7.78
CA ARG A 199 -16.74 12.89 6.72
C ARG A 199 -16.34 14.36 6.91
N GLN A 200 -16.12 14.81 8.14
CA GLN A 200 -15.80 16.20 8.47
C GLN A 200 -14.30 16.44 8.68
N ALA A 201 -13.47 15.40 8.55
CA ALA A 201 -12.03 15.49 8.78
C ALA A 201 -11.37 16.60 7.95
N ILE A 202 -10.43 17.30 8.55
CA ILE A 202 -9.58 18.31 7.90
C ILE A 202 -8.13 17.83 7.85
N ALA A 203 -7.30 18.47 7.03
CA ALA A 203 -5.88 18.13 6.95
C ALA A 203 -5.18 18.42 8.30
N GLY A 204 -4.18 17.59 8.64
CA GLY A 204 -3.47 17.64 9.92
C GLY A 204 -3.53 16.31 10.68
N VAL A 205 -3.11 16.35 11.94
CA VAL A 205 -3.21 15.22 12.87
C VAL A 205 -4.68 14.93 13.17
N GLN A 206 -5.05 13.65 13.22
CA GLN A 206 -6.40 13.23 13.56
C GLN A 206 -6.47 12.69 14.99
N ASP A 207 -7.61 12.88 15.65
CA ASP A 207 -7.88 12.31 16.98
C ASP A 207 -8.06 10.79 16.91
N ARG A 208 -8.52 10.27 15.77
CA ARG A 208 -8.71 8.84 15.54
C ARG A 208 -7.41 8.19 15.07
N THR A 209 -7.05 7.10 15.73
CA THR A 209 -6.01 6.19 15.25
C THR A 209 -6.52 5.31 14.12
N PHE A 210 -5.61 4.72 13.36
CA PHE A 210 -5.90 3.71 12.34
C PHE A 210 -4.98 2.51 12.56
N GLY A 211 -5.54 1.31 12.76
CA GLY A 211 -4.75 0.13 13.16
C GLY A 211 -3.95 0.34 14.46
N GLY A 212 -4.47 1.18 15.36
CA GLY A 212 -3.80 1.57 16.61
C GLY A 212 -2.62 2.55 16.44
N ARG A 213 -2.42 3.12 15.24
CA ARG A 213 -1.33 4.06 14.95
C ARG A 213 -1.84 5.50 14.75
N PRO A 214 -1.05 6.52 15.11
CA PRO A 214 -1.44 7.92 14.92
C PRO A 214 -1.53 8.27 13.42
N VAL A 215 -2.49 9.12 13.08
CA VAL A 215 -2.84 9.46 11.70
C VAL A 215 -2.59 10.93 11.39
N TYR A 216 -2.05 11.18 10.22
CA TYR A 216 -1.98 12.48 9.58
C TYR A 216 -2.75 12.46 8.25
N LEU A 217 -3.55 13.49 7.98
CA LEU A 217 -4.18 13.69 6.66
C LEU A 217 -3.52 14.86 5.94
N MET A 218 -3.19 14.67 4.67
CA MET A 218 -2.68 15.77 3.84
C MET A 218 -3.47 15.92 2.53
N PRO A 219 -3.49 17.12 1.92
CA PRO A 219 -4.12 17.35 0.62
C PRO A 219 -3.57 16.44 -0.47
N HIS A 220 -4.33 16.30 -1.56
CA HIS A 220 -3.90 15.52 -2.70
C HIS A 220 -2.72 16.19 -3.43
N THR A 221 -1.73 15.39 -3.83
CA THR A 221 -0.45 15.87 -4.41
C THR A 221 -0.49 16.11 -5.92
N SER A 222 -1.58 15.73 -6.60
CA SER A 222 -1.75 16.00 -8.04
C SER A 222 -1.62 17.49 -8.34
N GLY A 223 -0.96 17.82 -9.45
CA GLY A 223 -0.90 19.20 -9.98
C GLY A 223 -2.26 19.77 -10.38
N LEU A 224 -3.28 18.93 -10.57
CA LEU A 224 -4.66 19.37 -10.79
C LEU A 224 -5.29 20.00 -9.53
N ASN A 225 -4.73 19.73 -8.35
CA ASN A 225 -5.14 20.39 -7.12
C ASN A 225 -4.49 21.79 -7.04
N ALA A 226 -5.20 22.80 -7.52
CA ALA A 226 -4.75 24.19 -7.51
C ALA A 226 -4.60 24.80 -6.10
N HIS A 227 -5.19 24.17 -5.08
CA HIS A 227 -5.27 24.72 -3.72
C HIS A 227 -4.04 24.44 -2.85
N SER A 228 -3.12 23.58 -3.29
CA SER A 228 -1.92 23.24 -2.52
C SER A 228 -0.70 23.52 -3.35
N ARG A 229 0.22 24.38 -2.88
CA ARG A 229 1.52 24.63 -3.49
C ARG A 229 2.51 23.54 -3.07
N LEU A 230 3.64 23.43 -3.76
CA LEU A 230 4.69 22.48 -3.39
C LEU A 230 5.14 22.70 -1.92
N THR A 231 5.37 23.96 -1.55
CA THR A 231 5.76 24.36 -0.18
C THR A 231 4.77 23.88 0.88
N ASP A 232 3.46 23.94 0.58
CA ASP A 232 2.42 23.49 1.52
C ASP A 232 2.49 21.98 1.72
N LEU A 233 2.72 21.23 0.63
CA LEU A 233 2.86 19.78 0.67
C LEU A 233 4.14 19.35 1.42
N VAL A 234 5.23 20.11 1.27
CA VAL A 234 6.47 19.91 2.03
C VAL A 234 6.21 20.06 3.52
N GLU A 235 5.51 21.10 3.94
CA GLU A 235 5.19 21.29 5.37
C GLU A 235 4.26 20.19 5.91
N HIS A 236 3.26 19.76 5.14
CA HIS A 236 2.44 18.60 5.53
C HIS A 236 3.28 17.33 5.74
N LEU A 237 4.23 17.05 4.85
CA LEU A 237 5.11 15.89 4.97
C LEU A 237 6.07 16.04 6.14
N ARG A 238 6.60 17.24 6.41
CA ARG A 238 7.42 17.49 7.61
C ARG A 238 6.63 17.24 8.89
N GLU A 239 5.37 17.70 8.98
CA GLU A 239 4.50 17.44 10.12
C GLU A 239 4.17 15.95 10.29
N ALA A 240 3.84 15.25 9.20
CA ALA A 240 3.65 13.81 9.23
C ALA A 240 4.92 13.06 9.70
N GLY A 241 6.09 13.51 9.26
CA GLY A 241 7.39 13.01 9.69
C GLY A 241 7.69 13.30 11.17
N ARG A 242 7.27 14.46 11.70
CA ARG A 242 7.38 14.79 13.13
C ARG A 242 6.46 13.92 13.96
N LEU A 243 5.23 13.66 13.51
CA LEU A 243 4.30 12.74 14.16
C LEU A 243 4.91 11.34 14.31
N ALA A 244 5.54 10.83 13.25
CA ALA A 244 6.23 9.54 13.26
C ALA A 244 7.44 9.45 14.22
N ASN A 245 8.00 10.59 14.65
CA ASN A 245 9.13 10.63 15.59
C ASN A 245 8.69 10.73 17.07
N ARG A 246 7.40 10.91 17.35
CA ARG A 246 6.85 11.04 18.71
C ARG A 246 6.47 9.71 19.36
N GLY A 247 6.44 8.63 18.58
CA GLY A 247 5.98 7.31 19.03
C GLY A 247 7.00 6.20 18.83
#